data_AF-A0A3S0GWW8-F1
#
_entry.id   AF-A0A3S0GWW8-F1
#
_cell.length_a   1.000
_cell.length_b   1.000
_cell.length_c   1.000
_cell.angle_alpha   90.00
_cell.angle_beta   90.00
_cell.angle_gamma   90.00
#
_symmetry.space_group_name_H-M   'P 1'
#
loop_
_entity.id
_entity.type
_entity.pdbx_description
1 polymer ?
#
loop_
_entity_poly.entity_id
_entity_poly.type
_entity_poly.pdbx_seq_one_letter_code
_entity_poly.pdbx_strand_id
1 'polypeptide(L)'
;NSCVDRGALKDTVIGQGTKIDNLVQIGHNAILGRNCVIVGQVGISGSAELGDFVVMGGQSGAAGHLKIGSGAQIAGASHVKDDVPAGARMGGTPAVPLREYGRQLSTLRRLGRGNADKADADESN
;
A
#
# COMPACT_ATOMS: atom_id res chain seq x y z
N ASN A 1 9.25 -9.26 -16.06
CA ASN A 1 9.76 -9.82 -14.78
C ASN A 1 8.77 -9.61 -13.63
N SER A 2 7.47 -9.78 -13.86
CA SER A 2 6.48 -9.81 -12.77
C SER A 2 6.06 -11.26 -12.57
N CYS A 3 5.80 -11.64 -11.33
CA CYS A 3 5.55 -13.02 -10.94
C CYS A 3 4.13 -13.14 -10.37
N VAL A 4 3.42 -14.17 -10.84
CA VAL A 4 2.06 -14.50 -10.39
C VAL A 4 2.09 -15.95 -9.94
N ASP A 5 1.95 -16.15 -8.65
CA ASP A 5 1.91 -17.51 -8.09
C ASP A 5 0.55 -18.13 -8.40
N ARG A 6 0.56 -19.41 -8.79
CA ARG A 6 -0.68 -20.21 -8.83
C ARG A 6 -1.22 -20.35 -7.41
N GLY A 7 -2.54 -20.49 -7.28
CA GLY A 7 -3.11 -20.77 -5.98
C GLY A 7 -2.89 -22.22 -5.53
N ALA A 8 -3.01 -22.44 -4.21
CA ALA A 8 -2.83 -23.78 -3.62
C ALA A 8 -4.01 -24.71 -3.91
N LEU A 9 -5.23 -24.26 -3.60
CA LEU A 9 -6.49 -24.99 -3.85
C LEU A 9 -7.42 -24.25 -4.81
N LYS A 10 -7.63 -22.94 -4.58
CA LYS A 10 -8.36 -22.05 -5.48
C LYS A 10 -7.39 -21.38 -6.45
N ASP A 11 -7.88 -20.86 -7.56
CA ASP A 11 -7.02 -20.12 -8.49
C ASP A 11 -6.64 -18.73 -7.93
N THR A 12 -5.47 -18.26 -8.36
CA THR A 12 -5.14 -16.82 -8.32
C THR A 12 -5.84 -16.17 -9.51
N VAL A 13 -6.60 -15.10 -9.27
CA VAL A 13 -7.47 -14.49 -10.29
C VAL A 13 -7.09 -13.04 -10.52
N ILE A 14 -6.92 -12.67 -11.79
CA ILE A 14 -6.70 -11.29 -12.22
C ILE A 14 -7.87 -10.88 -13.11
N GLY A 15 -8.67 -9.93 -12.63
CA GLY A 15 -9.85 -9.45 -13.32
C GLY A 15 -9.55 -8.73 -14.63
N GLN A 16 -10.54 -8.73 -15.52
CA GLN A 16 -10.44 -8.12 -16.85
C GLN A 16 -9.98 -6.66 -16.77
N GLY A 17 -9.04 -6.32 -17.65
CA GLY A 17 -8.55 -4.96 -17.77
C GLY A 17 -7.65 -4.51 -16.62
N THR A 18 -7.26 -5.36 -15.68
CA THR A 18 -6.23 -5.02 -14.68
C THR A 18 -4.86 -4.87 -15.35
N LYS A 19 -4.13 -3.81 -14.98
CA LYS A 19 -2.80 -3.48 -15.52
C LYS A 19 -1.75 -3.70 -14.44
N ILE A 20 -0.72 -4.45 -14.78
CA ILE A 20 0.37 -4.84 -13.87
C ILE A 20 1.68 -4.38 -14.48
N ASP A 21 2.41 -3.58 -13.74
CA ASP A 21 3.72 -3.05 -14.12
C ASP A 21 4.86 -4.04 -13.76
N ASN A 22 6.10 -3.62 -13.94
CA ASN A 22 7.31 -4.41 -13.78
C ASN A 22 7.61 -4.77 -12.31
N LEU A 23 8.17 -5.97 -12.12
CA LEU A 23 8.67 -6.45 -10.82
C LEU A 23 7.58 -6.54 -9.74
N VAL A 24 6.33 -6.76 -10.14
CA VAL A 24 5.22 -7.00 -9.23
C VAL A 24 5.22 -8.46 -8.78
N GLN A 25 4.96 -8.71 -7.50
CA GLN A 25 4.68 -10.04 -6.95
C GLN A 25 3.19 -10.15 -6.61
N ILE A 26 2.52 -11.17 -7.16
CA ILE A 26 1.15 -11.56 -6.79
C ILE A 26 1.20 -12.94 -6.15
N GLY A 27 0.93 -13.00 -4.85
CA GLY A 27 0.95 -14.23 -4.06
C GLY A 27 -0.20 -15.19 -4.39
N HIS A 28 -0.02 -16.44 -3.97
CA HIS A 28 -0.97 -17.53 -4.21
C HIS A 28 -2.39 -17.20 -3.71
N ASN A 29 -3.42 -17.59 -4.46
CA ASN A 29 -4.84 -17.38 -4.12
C ASN A 29 -5.29 -15.92 -4.05
N ALA A 30 -4.44 -14.96 -4.45
CA ALA A 30 -4.85 -13.57 -4.50
C ALA A 30 -5.95 -13.36 -5.56
N ILE A 31 -6.86 -12.43 -5.27
CA ILE A 31 -7.94 -12.06 -6.18
C ILE A 31 -7.80 -10.57 -6.45
N LEU A 32 -7.56 -10.21 -7.70
CA LEU A 32 -7.61 -8.82 -8.17
C LEU A 32 -8.88 -8.63 -8.99
N GLY A 33 -9.67 -7.62 -8.64
CA GLY A 33 -10.84 -7.20 -9.41
C GLY A 33 -10.50 -6.69 -10.80
N ARG A 34 -11.49 -6.10 -11.45
CA ARG A 34 -11.38 -5.53 -12.80
C ARG A 34 -10.74 -4.15 -12.75
N ASN A 35 -10.00 -3.81 -13.79
CA ASN A 35 -9.44 -2.48 -14.00
C ASN A 35 -8.58 -1.95 -12.84
N CYS A 36 -7.92 -2.84 -12.08
CA CYS A 36 -6.94 -2.42 -11.10
C CYS A 36 -5.67 -1.90 -11.79
N VAL A 37 -4.91 -1.05 -11.09
CA VAL A 37 -3.61 -0.54 -11.54
C VAL A 37 -2.58 -0.89 -10.48
N ILE A 38 -1.67 -1.80 -10.83
CA ILE A 38 -0.63 -2.31 -9.95
C ILE A 38 0.72 -1.81 -10.45
N VAL A 39 1.27 -0.79 -9.79
CA VAL A 39 2.50 -0.09 -10.22
C VAL A 39 3.75 -0.90 -9.82
N GLY A 40 4.91 -0.56 -10.41
CA GLY A 40 6.12 -1.35 -10.28
C GLY A 40 6.55 -1.62 -8.84
N GLN A 41 7.13 -2.80 -8.62
CA GLN A 41 7.60 -3.30 -7.32
C GLN A 41 6.52 -3.43 -6.24
N VAL A 42 5.24 -3.50 -6.61
CA VAL A 42 4.17 -3.84 -5.66
C VAL A 42 4.24 -5.31 -5.25
N GLY A 43 4.06 -5.57 -3.95
CA GLY A 43 3.96 -6.92 -3.39
C GLY A 43 2.58 -7.20 -2.79
N ILE A 44 1.85 -8.17 -3.34
CA ILE A 44 0.54 -8.59 -2.83
C ILE A 44 0.70 -9.99 -2.22
N SER A 45 0.47 -10.10 -0.91
CA SER A 45 0.59 -11.38 -0.20
C SER A 45 -0.56 -12.34 -0.56
N GLY A 46 -0.36 -13.62 -0.25
CA GLY A 46 -1.32 -14.67 -0.58
C GLY A 46 -2.71 -14.44 0.03
N SER A 47 -3.75 -14.84 -0.71
CA SER A 47 -5.16 -14.72 -0.33
C SER A 47 -5.65 -13.29 -0.04
N ALA A 48 -4.91 -12.26 -0.44
CA ALA A 48 -5.43 -10.89 -0.41
C ALA A 48 -6.43 -10.67 -1.56
N GLU A 49 -7.49 -9.93 -1.28
CA GLU A 49 -8.55 -9.62 -2.25
C GLU A 49 -8.58 -8.10 -2.52
N LEU A 50 -8.41 -7.70 -3.77
CA LEU A 50 -8.59 -6.33 -4.24
C LEU A 50 -9.90 -6.26 -5.02
N GLY A 51 -10.76 -5.30 -4.69
CA GLY A 51 -11.95 -4.99 -5.46
C GLY A 51 -11.65 -4.38 -6.82
N ASP A 52 -12.69 -3.98 -7.54
CA ASP A 52 -12.55 -3.34 -8.85
C ASP A 52 -11.92 -1.94 -8.72
N PHE A 53 -11.14 -1.51 -9.71
CA PHE A 53 -10.56 -0.16 -9.80
C PHE A 53 -9.61 0.22 -8.64
N VAL A 54 -9.02 -0.77 -7.96
CA VAL A 54 -8.01 -0.51 -6.93
C VAL A 54 -6.70 -0.02 -7.58
N VAL A 55 -6.06 0.97 -6.96
CA VAL A 55 -4.74 1.46 -7.37
C VAL A 55 -3.73 1.18 -6.27
N MET A 56 -2.69 0.42 -6.61
CA MET A 56 -1.53 0.16 -5.74
C MET A 56 -0.34 0.95 -6.27
N GLY A 57 0.09 1.99 -5.55
CA GLY A 57 1.24 2.81 -5.92
C GLY A 57 2.56 2.03 -5.89
N GLY A 58 3.60 2.53 -6.57
CA GLY A 58 4.88 1.82 -6.68
C GLY A 58 5.49 1.50 -5.31
N GLN A 59 6.08 0.32 -5.17
CA GLN A 59 6.65 -0.17 -3.90
C GLN A 59 5.65 -0.25 -2.74
N SER A 60 4.34 -0.24 -3.00
CA SER A 60 3.34 -0.51 -1.98
C SER A 60 3.17 -2.02 -1.77
N GLY A 61 2.58 -2.39 -0.63
CA GLY A 61 2.34 -3.79 -0.30
C GLY A 61 1.00 -4.03 0.39
N ALA A 62 0.52 -5.27 0.29
CA ALA A 62 -0.63 -5.75 1.04
C ALA A 62 -0.28 -7.03 1.80
N ALA A 63 -0.61 -7.06 3.10
CA ALA A 63 -0.57 -8.28 3.89
C ALA A 63 -1.59 -9.31 3.36
N GLY A 64 -1.43 -10.57 3.77
CA GLY A 64 -2.28 -11.66 3.30
C GLY A 64 -3.65 -11.64 3.98
N HIS A 65 -4.62 -12.33 3.37
CA HIS A 65 -5.94 -12.56 3.97
C HIS A 65 -6.74 -11.29 4.34
N LEU A 66 -6.52 -10.19 3.64
CA LEU A 66 -7.27 -8.94 3.81
C LEU A 66 -8.03 -8.57 2.54
N LYS A 67 -8.96 -7.62 2.68
CA LYS A 67 -9.77 -7.06 1.60
C LYS A 67 -9.49 -5.58 1.40
N ILE A 68 -9.12 -5.21 0.18
CA ILE A 68 -9.02 -3.83 -0.27
C ILE A 68 -10.24 -3.52 -1.13
N GLY A 69 -11.15 -2.70 -0.62
CA GLY A 69 -12.42 -2.38 -1.28
C GLY A 69 -12.25 -1.66 -2.62
N SER A 70 -13.24 -1.81 -3.49
CA SER A 70 -13.23 -1.23 -4.84
C SER A 70 -12.95 0.27 -4.84
N GLY A 71 -12.14 0.74 -5.80
CA GLY A 71 -11.75 2.14 -5.95
C GLY A 71 -10.79 2.67 -4.88
N ALA A 72 -10.32 1.84 -3.96
CA ALA A 72 -9.32 2.24 -2.99
C ALA A 72 -7.97 2.54 -3.65
N GLN A 73 -7.22 3.47 -3.06
CA GLN A 73 -5.94 3.93 -3.57
C GLN A 73 -4.90 3.86 -2.46
N ILE A 74 -3.84 3.08 -2.69
CA ILE A 74 -2.71 2.94 -1.79
C ILE A 74 -1.55 3.75 -2.35
N ALA A 75 -1.06 4.72 -1.57
CA ALA A 75 0.08 5.55 -1.97
C ALA A 75 1.34 4.70 -2.17
N GLY A 76 2.30 5.20 -2.93
CA GLY A 76 3.60 4.54 -3.09
C GLY A 76 4.32 4.34 -1.75
N ALA A 77 5.17 3.33 -1.67
CA ALA A 77 5.92 2.96 -0.46
C ALA A 77 5.04 2.81 0.81
N SER A 78 3.79 2.37 0.65
CA SER A 78 2.83 2.19 1.73
C SER A 78 2.42 0.73 1.87
N HIS A 79 2.23 0.24 3.09
CA HIS A 79 1.97 -1.20 3.33
C HIS A 79 0.68 -1.40 4.12
N VAL A 80 -0.31 -2.01 3.49
CA VAL A 80 -1.63 -2.30 4.07
C VAL A 80 -1.53 -3.51 4.99
N LYS A 81 -2.00 -3.36 6.22
CA LYS A 81 -2.00 -4.43 7.23
C LYS A 81 -3.40 -4.95 7.60
N ASP A 82 -4.45 -4.16 7.37
CA ASP A 82 -5.84 -4.49 7.70
C ASP A 82 -6.74 -4.25 6.47
N ASP A 83 -8.01 -4.66 6.56
CA ASP A 83 -9.02 -4.36 5.54
C ASP A 83 -9.14 -2.86 5.26
N VAL A 84 -9.27 -2.52 3.98
CA VAL A 84 -9.38 -1.14 3.49
C VAL A 84 -10.79 -0.92 2.92
N PRO A 85 -11.54 0.09 3.40
CA PRO A 85 -12.85 0.41 2.86
C PRO A 85 -12.79 0.81 1.37
N ALA A 86 -13.89 0.58 0.65
CA ALA A 86 -14.03 1.01 -0.74
C ALA A 86 -13.85 2.54 -0.87
N GLY A 87 -13.17 2.97 -1.94
CA GLY A 87 -12.88 4.38 -2.21
C GLY A 87 -11.89 5.06 -1.24
N ALA A 88 -11.37 4.33 -0.24
CA ALA A 88 -10.42 4.90 0.71
C ALA A 88 -9.08 5.25 0.04
N ARG A 89 -8.43 6.30 0.56
CA ARG A 89 -7.06 6.65 0.18
C ARG A 89 -6.16 6.43 1.37
N MET A 90 -5.17 5.56 1.21
CA MET A 90 -4.29 5.11 2.30
C MET A 90 -2.84 5.50 2.01
N GLY A 91 -2.05 5.71 3.05
CA GLY A 91 -0.62 5.97 2.94
C GLY A 91 0.13 5.64 4.22
N GLY A 92 1.43 5.39 4.08
CA GLY A 92 2.34 5.07 5.19
C GLY A 92 2.58 3.57 5.39
N THR A 93 3.47 3.26 6.33
CA THR A 93 3.83 1.90 6.71
C THR A 93 3.87 1.83 8.24
N PRO A 94 2.84 1.26 8.90
CA PRO A 94 1.62 0.69 8.30
C PRO A 94 0.72 1.76 7.66
N ALA A 95 -0.08 1.36 6.68
CA ALA A 95 -0.96 2.26 5.95
C ALA A 95 -2.16 2.71 6.81
N VAL A 96 -2.39 4.02 6.84
CA VAL A 96 -3.52 4.68 7.51
C VAL A 96 -4.21 5.62 6.50
N PRO A 97 -5.39 6.20 6.80
CA PRO A 97 -6.00 7.19 5.91
C PRO A 97 -5.02 8.30 5.52
N LEU A 98 -4.95 8.64 4.24
CA LEU A 98 -3.90 9.48 3.68
C LEU A 98 -3.77 10.86 4.37
N ARG A 99 -4.89 11.43 4.83
CA ARG A 99 -4.91 12.68 5.60
C ARG A 99 -4.29 12.53 6.98
N GLU A 100 -4.52 11.40 7.63
CA GLU A 100 -3.91 11.07 8.92
C GLU A 100 -2.41 10.87 8.76
N TYR A 101 -1.98 10.10 7.75
CA TYR A 101 -0.57 9.92 7.44
C TYR A 101 0.14 11.27 7.21
N GLY A 102 -0.45 12.17 6.43
CA GLY A 102 0.08 13.52 6.23
C GLY A 102 0.21 14.33 7.53
N ARG A 103 -0.75 14.19 8.46
CA ARG A 103 -0.66 14.81 9.80
C ARG A 103 0.47 14.22 10.63
N GLN A 104 0.63 12.90 10.64
CA GLN A 104 1.71 12.22 11.35
C GLN A 104 3.08 12.72 10.84
N LEU A 105 3.27 12.81 9.52
CA LEU A 105 4.50 13.35 8.93
C LEU A 105 4.73 14.81 9.30
N SER A 106 3.68 15.65 9.29
CA SER A 106 3.81 17.06 9.69
C SER A 106 4.22 17.19 11.16
N THR A 107 3.66 16.37 12.05
CA THR A 107 4.03 16.34 13.47
C THR A 107 5.47 15.90 13.65
N LEU A 108 5.89 14.82 12.98
CA LEU A 108 7.27 14.31 13.04
C LEU A 108 8.27 15.37 12.57
N ARG A 109 7.98 16.08 11.47
CA ARG A 109 8.81 17.19 10.97
C ARG A 109 8.95 18.32 11.99
N ARG A 110 7.87 18.65 12.70
CA ARG A 110 7.90 19.70 13.75
C ARG A 110 8.72 19.27 14.97
N LEU A 111 8.59 18.01 15.39
CA LEU A 111 9.39 17.47 16.50
C LEU A 111 10.89 17.45 16.17
N GLY A 112 11.26 17.08 14.95
CA GLY A 112 12.65 17.10 14.51
C GLY A 112 13.27 18.50 14.56
N ARG A 113 12.52 19.53 14.14
CA ARG A 113 12.96 20.94 14.24
C ARG A 113 13.08 21.42 15.68
N GLY A 114 12.07 21.15 16.51
CA GLY A 114 12.08 21.58 17.91
C GLY A 114 13.21 20.96 18.75
N ASN A 115 13.76 19.82 18.34
CA ASN A 115 14.95 19.24 18.98
C ASN A 115 16.27 19.82 18.45
N ALA A 116 16.34 20.16 17.16
CA ALA A 116 17.51 20.86 16.59
C ALA A 116 17.65 22.27 17.19
N ASP A 117 16.55 23.02 17.27
CA ASP A 117 16.53 24.37 17.85
C ASP A 117 16.95 24.37 19.35
N LYS A 118 16.71 23.26 20.08
CA LYS A 118 17.15 23.09 21.48
C LYS A 118 18.61 22.67 21.60
N ALA A 119 19.10 21.80 20.71
CA ALA A 119 20.50 21.38 20.70
C ALA A 119 21.42 22.55 20.32
N ASP A 120 21.03 23.36 19.34
CA ASP A 120 21.76 24.58 18.95
C ASP A 120 21.79 25.61 20.10
N ALA A 121 20.73 25.67 20.92
CA ALA A 121 20.69 26.53 22.10
C ALA A 121 21.60 26.04 23.24
N ASP A 122 21.67 24.73 23.50
CA ASP A 122 22.54 24.14 24.52
C ASP A 122 24.03 24.16 24.13
N GLU A 123 24.39 24.08 22.85
CA GLU A 123 25.79 24.21 22.38
C GLU A 123 26.31 25.66 22.36
N SER A 124 25.40 26.64 22.46
CA SER A 124 25.73 28.07 22.44
C SER A 124 25.96 28.69 23.84
N ASN A 125 25.95 27.87 24.89
CA ASN A 125 26.13 28.27 26.30
C ASN A 125 27.32 27.52 26.93
#